data_AF-A0A8T3B7K1-F1
#
_entry.id   AF-A0A8T3B7K1-F1
#
_cell.length_a   1.000
_cell.length_b   1.000
_cell.length_c   1.000
_cell.angle_alpha   90.00
_cell.angle_beta   90.00
_cell.angle_gamma   90.00
#
_symmetry.space_group_name_H-M   'P 1'
#
loop_
_entity.id
_entity.type
_entity.pdbx_description
1 polymer ?
#
loop_
_entity_poly.entity_id
_entity_poly.type
_entity_poly.pdbx_seq_one_letter_code
_entity_poly.pdbx_strand_id
1 'polypeptide(L)'
;MIYLEELKFEALAHNVVHDLTFFRCGGVCLGTGIHHTAADGLASIHFINSWARITHTNTHILIPPSLDRTPLQARSPPSIAFTHIEYSQFPFIPSSTLPTFPSAILKLFNHHLTLLKATLNNNNNNNKKPPMSTFKAVIFHIWGSSCKARGLDPSSLTRST
;
A
#
# COMPACT_ATOMS: atom_id res chain seq x y z
N MET A 1 9.52 -30.23 -7.51
CA MET A 1 8.05 -30.45 -7.44
C MET A 1 7.59 -30.34 -6.01
N ILE A 2 6.88 -29.27 -5.68
CA ILE A 2 6.20 -29.07 -4.39
C ILE A 2 4.75 -29.47 -4.68
N TYR A 3 4.23 -30.47 -3.97
CA TYR A 3 2.79 -30.73 -3.99
C TYR A 3 2.14 -29.62 -3.16
N LEU A 4 1.30 -28.82 -3.81
CA LEU A 4 0.49 -27.76 -3.19
C LEU A 4 -0.86 -28.39 -2.84
N GLU A 5 -1.13 -28.57 -1.55
CA GLU A 5 -2.52 -28.73 -1.11
C GLU A 5 -3.07 -27.32 -0.86
N GLU A 6 -3.74 -26.75 -1.86
CA GLU A 6 -4.47 -25.48 -1.71
C GLU A 6 -5.80 -25.76 -1.01
N LEU A 7 -5.88 -25.44 0.29
CA LEU A 7 -7.15 -25.35 0.98
C LEU A 7 -7.71 -23.93 0.77
N LYS A 8 -8.59 -23.78 -0.21
CA LYS A 8 -9.35 -22.54 -0.44
C LYS A 8 -10.58 -22.55 0.45
N PHE A 9 -10.63 -21.59 1.37
CA PHE A 9 -11.85 -21.32 2.13
C PHE A 9 -12.63 -20.23 1.40
N GLU A 10 -13.68 -20.61 0.67
CA GLU A 10 -14.68 -19.67 0.14
C GLU A 10 -15.62 -19.27 1.28
N ALA A 11 -15.37 -18.10 1.88
CA ALA A 11 -16.39 -17.41 2.65
C ALA A 11 -17.30 -16.63 1.68
N LEU A 12 -18.61 -16.72 1.89
CA LEU A 12 -19.68 -16.17 1.06
C LEU A 12 -19.62 -14.62 0.95
N ALA A 13 -18.74 -14.12 0.10
CA ALA A 13 -18.72 -12.84 -0.61
C ALA A 13 -17.35 -12.74 -1.31
N HIS A 14 -17.30 -12.51 -2.62
CA HIS A 14 -16.07 -12.47 -3.46
C HIS A 14 -15.06 -11.34 -3.12
N ASN A 15 -15.07 -10.81 -1.90
CA ASN A 15 -14.27 -9.67 -1.47
C ASN A 15 -13.03 -10.06 -0.66
N VAL A 16 -12.99 -11.27 -0.08
CA VAL A 16 -11.83 -11.76 0.70
C VAL A 16 -11.57 -13.23 0.38
N VAL A 17 -10.31 -13.58 0.13
CA VAL A 17 -9.85 -14.96 -0.07
C VAL A 17 -8.66 -15.23 0.84
N HIS A 18 -8.60 -16.42 1.43
CA HIS A 18 -7.49 -16.87 2.26
C HIS A 18 -6.85 -18.13 1.68
N ASP A 19 -5.52 -18.12 1.61
CA ASP A 19 -4.72 -19.26 1.17
C ASP A 19 -3.78 -19.69 2.29
N LEU A 20 -3.77 -20.98 2.62
CA LEU A 20 -2.85 -21.56 3.60
C LEU A 20 -1.83 -22.44 2.87
N THR A 21 -0.55 -22.16 3.10
CA THR A 21 0.57 -22.93 2.53
C THR A 21 1.42 -23.52 3.64
N PHE A 22 1.49 -24.86 3.67
CA PHE A 22 2.37 -25.60 4.57
C PHE A 22 3.71 -25.90 3.88
N PHE A 23 4.81 -25.55 4.53
CA PHE A 23 6.16 -25.83 4.03
C PHE A 23 6.68 -27.15 4.60
N ARG A 24 7.53 -27.83 3.83
CA ARG A 24 8.16 -29.11 4.24
C ARG A 24 8.97 -29.02 5.55
N CYS A 25 9.45 -27.83 5.90
CA CYS A 25 10.17 -27.60 7.16
C CYS A 25 9.24 -27.43 8.38
N GLY A 26 7.92 -27.60 8.21
CA GLY A 26 6.92 -27.37 9.25
C GLY A 26 6.47 -25.92 9.40
N GLY A 27 7.04 -24.99 8.63
CA GLY A 27 6.56 -23.60 8.57
C GLY A 27 5.18 -23.50 7.91
N VAL A 28 4.45 -22.42 8.19
CA VAL A 28 3.15 -22.11 7.58
C VAL A 28 3.14 -20.66 7.10
N CYS A 29 2.58 -20.42 5.91
CA CYS A 29 2.26 -19.09 5.40
C CYS A 29 0.75 -18.97 5.19
N LEU A 30 0.20 -17.83 5.59
CA LEU A 30 -1.18 -17.44 5.36
C LEU A 30 -1.20 -16.25 4.40
N GLY A 31 -1.69 -16.48 3.19
CA GLY A 31 -1.99 -15.46 2.19
C GLY A 31 -3.40 -14.92 2.38
N THR A 32 -3.60 -13.63 2.12
CA THR A 32 -4.92 -13.00 2.16
C THR A 32 -5.06 -12.04 0.98
N GLY A 33 -6.03 -12.32 0.11
CA GLY A 33 -6.44 -11.44 -0.96
C GLY A 33 -7.68 -10.67 -0.53
N ILE A 34 -7.67 -9.34 -0.65
CA ILE A 34 -8.83 -8.49 -0.35
C ILE A 34 -9.10 -7.61 -1.57
N HIS A 35 -10.34 -7.62 -2.04
CA HIS A 35 -10.76 -6.77 -3.13
C HIS A 35 -10.72 -5.30 -2.69
N HIS A 36 -9.93 -4.47 -3.38
CA HIS A 36 -9.61 -3.11 -2.92
C HIS A 36 -10.82 -2.15 -2.91
N THR A 37 -11.94 -2.48 -3.57
CA THR A 37 -13.19 -1.72 -3.43
C THR A 37 -13.91 -1.97 -2.11
N ALA A 38 -13.64 -3.11 -1.46
CA ALA A 38 -14.26 -3.48 -0.18
C ALA A 38 -13.55 -2.81 1.00
N ALA A 39 -12.21 -2.70 0.94
CA ALA A 39 -11.38 -2.19 2.02
C ALA A 39 -10.15 -1.43 1.49
N ASP A 40 -9.73 -0.40 2.23
CA ASP A 40 -8.40 0.20 2.10
C ASP A 40 -7.37 -0.58 2.94
N GLY A 41 -6.10 -0.18 2.87
CA GLY A 41 -5.02 -0.84 3.62
C GLY A 41 -5.22 -0.83 5.14
N LEU A 42 -5.83 0.22 5.70
CA LEU A 42 -6.08 0.29 7.14
C LEU A 42 -7.19 -0.68 7.55
N ALA A 43 -8.29 -0.71 6.81
CA ALA A 43 -9.40 -1.64 7.04
C ALA A 43 -8.95 -3.09 6.85
N SER A 44 -8.13 -3.38 5.84
CA SER A 44 -7.54 -4.71 5.63
C SER A 44 -6.67 -5.16 6.80
N ILE A 45 -5.77 -4.30 7.30
CA ILE A 45 -4.92 -4.62 8.45
C ILE A 45 -5.77 -4.77 9.73
N HIS A 46 -6.78 -3.91 9.91
CA HIS A 46 -7.71 -4.01 11.03
C HIS A 46 -8.45 -5.35 11.04
N PHE A 47 -8.92 -5.81 9.87
CA PHE A 47 -9.55 -7.10 9.71
C PHE A 47 -8.61 -8.25 10.08
N ILE A 48 -7.38 -8.26 9.54
CA ILE A 48 -6.38 -9.31 9.84
C ILE A 48 -6.06 -9.37 11.34
N ASN A 49 -5.81 -8.21 11.96
CA ASN A 49 -5.51 -8.14 13.41
C ASN A 49 -6.70 -8.56 14.27
N SER A 50 -7.91 -8.17 13.86
CA SER A 50 -9.17 -8.58 14.51
C SER A 50 -9.36 -10.08 14.45
N TRP A 51 -9.16 -10.69 13.28
CA TRP A 51 -9.24 -12.13 13.08
C TRP A 51 -8.22 -12.87 13.95
N ALA A 52 -6.95 -12.45 13.91
CA ALA A 52 -5.89 -13.05 14.74
C ALA A 52 -6.22 -12.99 16.24
N ARG A 53 -6.76 -11.85 16.70
CA ARG A 53 -7.20 -11.69 18.09
C ARG A 53 -8.33 -12.64 18.44
N ILE A 54 -9.39 -12.69 17.64
CA ILE A 54 -10.53 -13.59 17.87
C ILE A 54 -10.06 -15.04 17.97
N THR A 55 -9.20 -15.48 17.04
CA THR A 55 -8.68 -16.86 17.03
C THR A 55 -7.79 -17.16 18.24
N HIS A 56 -7.10 -16.16 18.79
CA HIS A 56 -6.19 -16.33 19.92
C HIS A 56 -6.91 -16.27 21.27
N THR A 57 -7.83 -15.32 21.46
CA THR A 57 -8.44 -15.04 22.77
C THR A 57 -9.87 -15.52 22.90
N ASN A 58 -10.51 -15.94 21.81
CA ASN A 58 -11.94 -16.30 21.76
C ASN A 58 -12.86 -15.21 22.35
N THR A 59 -12.46 -13.93 22.21
CA THR A 59 -13.19 -12.77 22.73
C THR A 59 -13.47 -11.75 21.64
N HIS A 60 -14.45 -10.88 21.87
CA HIS A 60 -14.82 -9.82 20.94
C HIS A 60 -13.70 -8.80 20.72
N ILE A 61 -13.71 -8.19 19.54
CA ILE A 61 -12.77 -7.13 19.16
C ILE A 61 -13.11 -5.82 19.86
N LEU A 62 -12.07 -5.05 20.24
CA LEU A 62 -12.22 -3.82 21.03
C LEU A 62 -12.92 -2.71 20.23
N ILE A 63 -12.66 -2.65 18.93
CA ILE A 63 -13.22 -1.65 18.01
C ILE A 63 -13.94 -2.42 16.90
N PRO A 64 -15.28 -2.50 16.91
CA PRO A 64 -16.00 -3.12 15.82
C PRO A 64 -15.94 -2.25 14.55
N PRO A 65 -15.92 -2.87 13.35
CA PRO A 65 -16.02 -2.10 12.11
C PRO A 65 -17.39 -1.41 12.03
N SER A 66 -17.41 -0.16 11.58
CA SER A 66 -18.66 0.51 11.22
C SER A 66 -19.04 0.19 9.78
N LEU A 67 -20.26 -0.31 9.57
CA LEU A 67 -20.83 -0.52 8.24
C LEU A 67 -21.63 0.70 7.76
N ASP A 68 -21.87 1.67 8.64
CA ASP A 68 -22.55 2.90 8.28
C ASP A 68 -21.64 3.79 7.42
N ARG A 69 -21.99 3.89 6.13
CA ARG A 69 -21.27 4.71 5.14
C ARG A 69 -21.91 6.09 4.95
N THR A 70 -22.96 6.45 5.69
CA THR A 70 -23.56 7.79 5.60
C THR A 70 -22.57 8.94 5.82
N PRO A 71 -21.53 8.84 6.68
CA PRO A 71 -20.54 9.93 6.80
C PRO A 71 -19.69 10.14 5.54
N LEU A 72 -19.64 9.15 4.64
CA LEU A 72 -18.90 9.20 3.38
C LEU A 72 -19.79 9.63 2.20
N GLN A 73 -21.04 9.99 2.45
CA GLN A 73 -21.97 10.39 1.40
C GLN A 73 -21.45 11.64 0.66
N ALA A 74 -21.56 11.63 -0.67
CA ALA A 74 -21.21 12.78 -1.47
C ALA A 74 -22.09 14.00 -1.13
N ARG A 75 -21.51 15.20 -1.27
CA ARG A 75 -22.24 16.45 -1.09
C ARG A 75 -23.37 16.57 -2.11
N SER A 76 -24.51 17.10 -1.67
CA SER A 76 -25.64 17.46 -2.52
C SER A 76 -26.03 18.92 -2.26
N PRO A 77 -25.85 19.84 -3.23
CA PRO A 77 -25.32 19.61 -4.57
C PRO A 77 -23.81 19.29 -4.58
N PRO A 78 -23.28 18.66 -5.65
CA PRO A 78 -21.86 18.44 -5.80
C PRO A 78 -21.09 19.78 -5.78
N SER A 79 -19.96 19.80 -5.10
CA SER A 79 -19.01 20.92 -5.11
C SER A 79 -17.63 20.36 -5.40
N ILE A 80 -16.95 20.90 -6.42
CA ILE A 80 -15.61 20.46 -6.83
C ILE A 80 -14.64 21.55 -6.39
N ALA A 81 -13.70 21.22 -5.49
CA ALA A 81 -12.79 22.20 -4.91
C ALA A 81 -11.46 22.31 -5.68
N PHE A 82 -11.09 21.28 -6.45
CA PHE A 82 -9.83 21.23 -7.20
C PHE A 82 -9.97 20.29 -8.40
N THR A 83 -9.01 20.37 -9.31
CA THR A 83 -8.98 19.49 -10.49
C THR A 83 -8.52 18.10 -10.09
N HIS A 84 -9.31 17.09 -10.47
CA HIS A 84 -9.04 15.69 -10.20
C HIS A 84 -8.31 15.03 -11.38
N ILE A 85 -6.98 14.99 -11.32
CA ILE A 85 -6.12 14.45 -12.38
C ILE A 85 -6.28 12.94 -12.59
N GLU A 86 -6.87 12.25 -11.61
CA GLU A 86 -7.24 10.84 -11.64
C GLU A 86 -8.36 10.54 -12.64
N TYR A 87 -9.25 11.52 -12.90
CA TYR A 87 -10.33 11.41 -13.88
C TYR A 87 -9.97 12.04 -15.24
N SER A 88 -8.74 12.53 -15.40
CA SER A 88 -8.28 13.04 -16.68
C SER A 88 -8.10 11.88 -17.67
N GLN A 89 -8.74 11.96 -18.83
CA GLN A 89 -8.60 10.97 -19.90
C GLN A 89 -7.18 11.05 -20.48
N PHE A 90 -6.42 9.97 -20.36
CA PHE A 90 -5.16 9.80 -21.08
C PHE A 90 -5.35 8.79 -22.20
N PRO A 91 -4.64 8.95 -23.33
CA PRO A 91 -4.67 7.96 -24.40
C PRO A 91 -4.33 6.60 -23.81
N PHE A 92 -5.28 5.67 -23.93
CA PHE A 92 -5.08 4.28 -23.56
C PHE A 92 -3.94 3.73 -24.44
N ILE A 93 -2.79 3.46 -23.83
CA ILE A 93 -1.73 2.71 -24.49
C ILE A 93 -2.11 1.25 -24.31
N PRO A 94 -2.56 0.53 -25.36
CA PRO A 94 -2.83 -0.89 -25.24
C PRO A 94 -1.57 -1.59 -24.77
N SER A 95 -1.68 -2.26 -23.61
CA SER A 95 -0.61 -3.07 -23.03
C SER A 95 -0.36 -4.27 -23.93
N SER A 96 0.41 -4.07 -24.99
CA SER A 96 1.00 -5.17 -25.74
C SER A 96 2.19 -5.66 -24.92
N THR A 97 2.00 -6.81 -24.27
CA THR A 97 2.94 -7.48 -23.36
C THR A 97 3.38 -6.61 -22.17
N LEU A 98 2.73 -6.78 -21.01
CA LEU A 98 3.28 -6.27 -19.76
C LEU A 98 4.69 -6.87 -19.58
N PRO A 99 5.76 -6.06 -19.54
CA PRO A 99 7.06 -6.57 -19.21
C PRO A 99 7.02 -7.16 -17.80
N THR A 100 7.71 -8.28 -17.58
CA THR A 100 7.88 -8.82 -16.24
C THR A 100 8.61 -7.77 -15.40
N PHE A 101 7.93 -7.21 -14.40
CA PHE A 101 8.54 -6.26 -13.48
C PHE A 101 9.32 -7.04 -12.41
N PRO A 102 10.67 -7.03 -12.44
CA PRO A 102 11.44 -7.64 -11.38
C PRO A 102 11.15 -6.92 -10.07
N SER A 103 10.81 -7.68 -9.04
CA SER A 103 10.53 -7.18 -7.70
C SER A 103 11.73 -7.45 -6.79
N ALA A 104 12.13 -6.46 -5.99
CA ALA A 104 13.21 -6.60 -5.02
C ALA A 104 12.81 -6.00 -3.67
N ILE A 105 13.19 -6.68 -2.58
CA ILE A 105 12.99 -6.17 -1.22
C ILE A 105 14.24 -5.39 -0.82
N LEU A 106 14.09 -4.07 -0.64
CA LEU A 106 15.16 -3.20 -0.17
C LEU A 106 15.05 -3.03 1.34
N LYS A 107 16.06 -3.53 2.07
CA LYS A 107 16.13 -3.39 3.53
C LYS A 107 16.70 -2.01 3.90
N LEU A 108 15.92 -1.23 4.64
CA LEU A 108 16.38 0.02 5.23
C LEU A 108 16.66 -0.18 6.72
N PHE A 109 17.86 0.20 7.15
CA PHE A 109 18.28 0.15 8.55
C PHE A 109 18.15 1.52 9.20
N ASN A 110 18.12 1.56 10.54
CA ASN A 110 18.00 2.80 11.30
C ASN A 110 19.07 3.84 10.93
N HIS A 111 20.32 3.42 10.69
CA HIS A 111 21.39 4.34 10.28
C HIS A 111 21.14 4.95 8.88
N HIS A 112 20.59 4.18 7.93
CA HIS A 112 20.14 4.73 6.64
C HIS A 112 19.05 5.80 6.84
N LEU A 113 18.07 5.53 7.71
CA LEU A 113 16.97 6.45 7.99
C LEU A 113 17.46 7.75 8.65
N THR A 114 18.41 7.65 9.59
CA THR A 114 19.04 8.80 10.22
C THR A 114 19.79 9.66 9.19
N LEU A 115 20.56 9.03 8.30
CA LEU A 115 21.27 9.72 7.23
C LEU A 115 20.29 10.45 6.29
N LEU A 116 19.25 9.77 5.82
CA LEU A 116 18.23 10.36 4.93
C LEU A 116 17.58 11.59 5.55
N LYS A 117 17.23 11.53 6.84
CA LYS A 117 16.65 12.67 7.56
C LYS A 117 17.65 13.82 7.72
N ALA A 118 18.91 13.52 8.03
CA ALA A 118 19.95 14.53 8.21
C ALA A 118 20.25 15.29 6.91
N THR A 119 20.42 14.57 5.78
CA THR A 119 20.68 15.19 4.46
C THR A 119 19.57 16.15 4.04
N LEU A 120 18.31 15.82 4.34
CA LEU A 120 17.16 16.66 3.99
C LEU A 120 16.99 17.86 4.93
N ASN A 121 17.37 17.72 6.19
CA ASN A 121 17.33 18.82 7.16
C ASN A 121 18.44 19.86 6.90
N ASN A 122 19.66 19.40 6.56
CA ASN A 122 20.79 20.28 6.28
C ASN A 122 20.61 21.14 5.02
N ASN A 123 19.79 20.71 4.06
CA ASN A 123 19.48 21.51 2.88
C ASN A 123 18.49 22.66 3.15
N ASN A 124 17.92 22.76 4.36
CA ASN A 124 16.96 23.79 4.75
C ASN A 124 17.58 24.77 5.74
N ASN A 125 18.44 25.68 5.26
CA ASN A 125 19.11 26.70 6.09
C ASN A 125 18.18 27.80 6.66
N ASN A 126 16.87 27.76 6.41
CA ASN A 126 15.92 28.78 6.88
C ASN A 126 14.74 28.17 7.67
N ASN A 127 14.83 28.29 9.00
CA ASN A 127 13.81 28.42 10.05
C ASN A 127 12.43 27.67 9.99
N LYS A 128 12.10 27.05 11.14
CA LYS A 128 10.76 26.73 11.69
C LYS A 128 9.89 25.64 11.02
N LYS A 129 10.44 24.71 10.23
CA LYS A 129 9.65 23.54 9.77
C LYS A 129 9.67 22.40 10.80
N PRO A 130 8.54 21.68 10.99
CA PRO A 130 8.51 20.51 11.86
C PRO A 130 9.47 19.43 11.36
N PRO A 131 10.00 18.59 12.26
CA PRO A 131 10.97 17.55 11.90
C PRO A 131 10.42 16.62 10.81
N MET A 132 11.25 16.31 9.82
CA MET A 132 10.89 15.42 8.71
C MET A 132 10.51 14.02 9.23
N SER A 133 9.32 13.53 8.85
CA SER A 133 8.91 12.16 9.19
C SER A 133 9.72 11.12 8.40
N THR A 134 9.86 9.92 8.96
CA THR A 134 10.52 8.80 8.26
C THR A 134 9.86 8.52 6.91
N PHE A 135 8.52 8.52 6.89
CA PHE A 135 7.74 8.31 5.66
C PHE A 135 8.13 9.29 4.56
N LYS A 136 8.16 10.60 4.86
CA LYS A 136 8.52 11.62 3.87
C LYS A 136 9.95 11.47 3.38
N ALA A 137 10.89 11.21 4.29
CA ALA A 137 12.30 11.02 3.93
C ALA A 137 12.51 9.82 2.99
N VAL A 138 11.83 8.70 3.26
CA VAL A 138 11.91 7.48 2.45
C VAL A 138 11.26 7.68 1.08
N ILE A 139 10.04 8.22 1.02
CA ILE A 139 9.35 8.47 -0.25
C ILE A 139 10.14 9.45 -1.12
N PHE A 140 10.70 10.52 -0.54
CA PHE A 140 11.55 11.45 -1.28
C PHE A 140 12.77 10.74 -1.90
N HIS A 141 13.43 9.89 -1.12
CA HIS A 141 14.60 9.15 -1.60
C HIS A 141 14.25 8.13 -2.69
N ILE A 142 13.16 7.38 -2.52
CA ILE A 142 12.67 6.43 -3.52
C ILE A 142 12.30 7.15 -4.81
N TRP A 143 11.59 8.28 -4.71
CA TRP A 143 11.22 9.08 -5.87
C TRP A 143 12.46 9.58 -6.63
N GLY A 144 13.41 10.20 -5.92
CA GLY A 144 14.65 10.67 -6.52
C GLY A 144 15.46 9.54 -7.18
N SER A 145 15.52 8.37 -6.55
CA SER A 145 16.20 7.20 -7.10
C SER A 145 15.49 6.66 -8.33
N SER A 146 14.15 6.59 -8.32
CA SER A 146 13.33 6.17 -9.46
C SER A 146 13.48 7.12 -10.65
N CYS A 147 13.50 8.43 -10.43
CA CYS A 147 13.76 9.41 -11.49
C CYS A 147 15.16 9.23 -12.11
N LYS A 148 16.19 9.07 -11.28
CA LYS A 148 17.56 8.83 -11.77
C LYS A 148 17.67 7.53 -12.56
N ALA A 149 17.06 6.44 -12.08
CA ALA A 149 17.10 5.15 -12.74
C ALA A 149 16.37 5.15 -14.10
N ARG A 150 15.30 5.93 -14.24
CA ARG A 150 14.56 6.04 -15.51
C ARG A 150 15.27 6.89 -16.57
N GLY A 151 16.20 7.76 -16.18
CA GLY A 151 17.02 8.55 -17.12
C GLY A 151 16.21 9.39 -18.11
N LEU A 152 15.01 9.84 -17.72
CA LEU A 152 14.08 10.53 -18.60
C LEU A 152 14.54 11.95 -18.92
N ASP A 153 14.11 12.48 -20.07
CA ASP A 153 14.35 13.86 -20.45
C ASP A 153 13.69 14.83 -19.44
N PRO A 154 14.34 15.94 -19.04
CA PRO A 154 13.80 16.88 -18.07
C PRO A 154 12.46 17.52 -18.45
N SER A 155 12.13 17.58 -19.74
CA SER A 155 10.86 18.12 -20.25
C SER A 155 9.72 17.09 -20.25
N SER A 156 10.04 15.82 -20.04
CA SER A 156 9.04 14.74 -20.02
C SER A 156 8.23 14.75 -18.72
N LEU A 157 6.90 14.66 -18.86
CA LEU A 157 6.00 14.53 -17.73
C LEU A 157 6.18 13.17 -17.07
N THR A 158 6.55 13.17 -15.78
CA THR A 158 6.65 11.94 -14.99
C THR A 158 5.40 11.78 -14.12
N ARG A 159 4.69 10.66 -14.28
CA ARG A 159 3.65 10.23 -13.34
C ARG A 159 4.24 9.09 -12.50
N SER A 160 3.93 9.06 -11.21
CA SER A 160 4.10 7.84 -10.44
C SER A 160 3.04 6.86 -10.94
N THR A 161 3.45 5.91 -11.77
CA THR A 161 2.64 4.74 -12.10
C THR A 161 2.50 3.85 -10.88
#